data_AF-A0A5K1BY61-F1
#
_entry.id   AF-A0A5K1BY61-F1
#
_cell.length_a   1.000
_cell.length_b   1.000
_cell.length_c   1.000
_cell.angle_alpha   90.00
_cell.angle_beta   90.00
_cell.angle_gamma   90.00
#
_symmetry.space_group_name_H-M   'P 1'
#
loop_
_entity.id
_entity.type
_entity.pdbx_description
1 polymer ?
#
loop_
_entity_poly.entity_id
_entity_poly.type
_entity_poly.pdbx_seq_one_letter_code
_entity_poly.pdbx_strand_id
1 'polypeptide(L)' 'VLVGDVLVLDAGMASFEVIEKVGDDLSCKCIDPGLILPREKMTFWRNGQPVANNSQLPTLSPK' A
#
# COMPACT_ATOMS: atom_id res chain seq x y z
N VAL A 1 -2.22 2.06 -8.25
CA VAL A 1 -2.32 3.07 -7.16
C VAL A 1 -2.74 4.41 -7.75
N LEU A 2 -3.67 5.11 -7.12
CA LEU A 2 -4.16 6.46 -7.43
C LEU A 2 -4.25 7.28 -6.13
N VAL A 3 -4.39 8.61 -6.25
CA VAL A 3 -4.72 9.48 -5.11
C VAL A 3 -6.07 9.04 -4.53
N GLY A 4 -6.16 8.98 -3.20
CA GLY A 4 -7.30 8.45 -2.44
C GLY A 4 -7.28 6.93 -2.21
N ASP A 5 -6.35 6.19 -2.83
CA ASP A 5 -6.11 4.80 -2.42
C ASP A 5 -5.52 4.77 -1.00
N VAL A 6 -5.82 3.70 -0.26
CA VAL A 6 -5.29 3.48 1.08
C VAL A 6 -4.17 2.45 1.00
N LEU A 7 -2.98 2.84 1.45
CA LEU A 7 -1.88 1.95 1.74
C LEU A 7 -2.12 1.30 3.11
N VAL A 8 -2.20 -0.03 3.13
CA VAL A 8 -2.41 -0.85 4.33
C VAL A 8 -1.16 -1.68 4.59
N LEU A 9 -0.60 -1.54 5.80
CA LEU A 9 0.62 -2.21 6.25
C LEU A 9 0.32 -3.22 7.36
N ASP A 10 1.15 -4.27 7.42
CA ASP A 10 1.17 -5.28 8.49
C ASP A 10 -0.24 -5.77 8.84
N ALA A 11 -0.92 -6.35 7.84
CA ALA A 11 -2.29 -6.86 7.94
C ALA A 11 -3.35 -5.87 8.48
N GLY A 12 -3.10 -4.55 8.40
CA GLY A 12 -4.02 -3.52 8.87
C GLY A 12 -3.58 -2.79 10.14
N MET A 13 -2.39 -3.04 10.69
CA MET A 13 -1.95 -2.34 11.89
C MET A 13 -1.61 -0.85 11.65
N ALA A 14 -1.30 -0.47 10.40
CA ALA A 14 -1.10 0.94 10.05
C ALA A 14 -1.65 1.22 8.65
N SER A 15 -2.31 2.38 8.48
CA SER A 15 -2.92 2.78 7.23
C SER A 15 -2.61 4.23 6.86
N PHE A 16 -2.37 4.46 5.55
CA PHE A 16 -2.05 5.77 5.00
C PHE A 16 -2.88 6.03 3.74
N GLU A 17 -3.46 7.22 3.61
CA GLU A 17 -4.14 7.66 2.39
C GLU A 17 -3.12 8.28 1.43
N VAL A 18 -3.13 7.88 0.16
CA VAL A 18 -2.28 8.48 -0.88
C VAL A 18 -2.83 9.87 -1.22
N ILE A 19 -2.06 10.92 -0.92
CA ILE A 19 -2.46 12.32 -1.17
C ILE A 19 -1.86 12.89 -2.46
N GLU A 20 -0.70 12.37 -2.89
CA GLU A 20 0.00 12.84 -4.09
C GLU A 20 0.91 11.75 -4.67
N LYS A 21 1.17 11.81 -5.98
CA LYS A 21 2.22 11.03 -6.65
C LYS A 21 3.38 11.94 -7.05
N VAL A 22 4.59 11.59 -6.65
CA VAL A 22 5.80 12.38 -6.93
C VAL A 22 6.79 11.50 -7.69
N GLY A 23 6.72 11.54 -9.02
CA GLY A 23 7.48 10.62 -9.87
C GLY A 23 7.06 9.16 -9.60
N ASP A 24 8.01 8.34 -9.19
CA ASP A 24 7.79 6.94 -8.79
C ASP A 24 7.42 6.79 -7.30
N ASP A 25 7.48 7.87 -6.52
CA ASP A 25 7.16 7.90 -5.10
C ASP A 25 5.70 8.32 -4.83
N LEU A 26 5.24 8.02 -3.61
CA LEU A 26 3.95 8.43 -3.10
C LEU A 26 4.12 9.30 -1.86
N SER A 27 3.43 10.45 -1.84
CA SER A 27 3.21 11.18 -0.61
C SER A 27 1.90 10.69 0.01
N CYS A 28 1.94 10.30 1.27
CA CYS A 28 0.81 9.70 1.97
C CYS A 28 0.57 10.37 3.32
N LYS A 29 -0.71 10.45 3.71
CA LYS A 29 -1.13 10.92 5.03
C LYS A 29 -1.45 9.73 5.92
N CYS A 30 -0.87 9.68 7.12
CA CYS A 30 -1.25 8.68 8.12
C CYS A 30 -2.72 8.89 8.54
N ILE A 31 -3.55 7.84 8.39
CA ILE A 31 -4.96 7.85 8.78
C ILE A 31 -5.25 6.86 9.92
N ASP A 32 -4.38 5.86 10.11
CA ASP A 32 -4.40 4.95 11.24
C ASP A 32 -2.97 4.63 11.67
N PRO A 33 -2.46 5.21 12.78
CA PRO A 33 -1.09 5.03 13.20
C PRO A 33 -0.86 3.66 13.85
N GLY A 34 0.28 3.04 13.55
CA GLY A 34 0.70 1.79 14.18
C GLY A 34 2.19 1.51 14.01
N LEU A 35 2.64 0.40 14.59
CA LEU A 35 4.01 -0.07 14.46
C LEU A 35 4.20 -0.75 13.10
N ILE A 36 5.24 -0.38 12.36
CA ILE A 36 5.58 -0.98 11.06
C ILE A 36 6.89 -1.76 11.24
N LEU A 37 6.83 -3.08 11.06
CA LEU A 37 8.00 -3.94 11.17
C LEU A 37 8.70 -4.11 9.80
N PRO A 38 10.02 -4.37 9.78
CA PRO A 38 10.73 -4.67 8.54
C PRO A 38 10.19 -5.92 7.85
N ARG A 39 10.12 -5.89 6.51
CA ARG A 39 9.65 -6.99 5.63
C ARG A 39 8.17 -7.35 5.79
N GLU A 40 7.38 -6.44 6.33
CA GLU A 40 5.93 -6.63 6.40
C GLU A 40 5.22 -6.48 5.07
N LYS A 41 4.03 -7.06 5.00
CA LYS A 41 3.19 -7.00 3.81
C LYS A 41 2.64 -5.60 3.61
N MET A 42 2.61 -5.18 2.35
CA MET A 42 2.06 -3.91 1.92
C MET A 42 1.01 -4.16 0.85
N THR A 43 -0.19 -3.57 1.03
CA THR A 43 -1.29 -3.71 0.08
C THR A 43 -1.97 -2.36 -0.15
N PHE A 44 -2.36 -2.08 -1.38
CA PHE A 44 -3.17 -0.90 -1.71
C PHE A 44 -4.63 -1.30 -1.77
N TRP A 45 -5.50 -0.46 -1.22
CA TRP A 45 -6.95 -0.66 -1.15
C TRP A 45 -7.68 0.52 -1.77
N ARG A 46 -8.78 0.24 -2.46
CA ARG A 46 -9.69 1.23 -3.02
C ARG A 46 -11.11 0.81 -2.70
N ASN A 47 -11.89 1.72 -2.14
CA ASN A 47 -13.28 1.46 -1.75
C ASN A 47 -13.43 0.21 -0.86
N GLY A 48 -12.49 0.02 0.08
CA GLY A 48 -12.50 -1.13 1.00
C GLY A 48 -12.19 -2.48 0.36
N GLN A 49 -11.64 -2.51 -0.85
CA GLN A 49 -11.19 -3.73 -1.52
C GLN A 49 -9.71 -3.62 -1.93
N PRO A 50 -8.93 -4.70 -1.86
CA PRO A 50 -7.56 -4.71 -2.37
C PRO A 50 -7.53 -4.36 -3.86
N VAL A 51 -6.64 -3.45 -4.24
CA VAL A 51 -6.38 -3.10 -5.64
C VAL A 51 -5.62 -4.27 -6.26
N ALA A 52 -6.32 -5.08 -7.06
CA ALA A 52 -5.81 -6.33 -7.67
C ALA A 52 -4.69 -6.14 -8.72
N ASN A 53 -4.12 -4.93 -8.85
CA ASN A 53 -3.20 -4.58 -9.92
C ASN A 53 -1.74 -4.96 -9.62
N ASN A 54 -1.52 -6.09 -8.94
CA ASN A 54 -0.20 -6.76 -8.88
C ASN A 54 0.10 -7.56 -10.16
N SER A 55 -0.59 -7.28 -11.27
CA SER A 55 -0.47 -8.00 -12.55
C SER A 55 0.94 -8.00 -13.16
N GLN A 56 1.84 -7.14 -12.67
CA GLN A 56 3.23 -7.07 -13.11
C GLN A 56 4.20 -7.89 -12.24
N LEU A 57 3.77 -8.36 -11.07
CA LEU A 57 4.60 -9.27 -10.25
C LEU A 57 4.43 -10.70 -10.77
N PRO A 58 5.52 -11.46 -10.89
CA PRO A 58 5.43 -12.85 -11.32
C PRO A 58 4.76 -13.70 -10.22
N THR A 59 4.01 -14.73 -10.62
CA THR A 59 3.45 -15.73 -9.69
C THR A 59 4.54 -16.42 -8.86
N LEU A 60 5.73 -16.59 -9.45
CA LEU A 60 6.92 -17.13 -8.80
C LEU A 60 8.09 -16.18 -9.04
N SER A 61 8.67 -15.65 -7.98
CA SER A 61 9.92 -14.89 -8.07
C SER A 61 11.13 -15.83 -8.01
N PRO A 62 12.29 -15.42 -8.54
CA PRO A 62 13.57 -15.97 -8.10
C PRO A 62 13.67 -15.89 -6.57
N LYS A 63 14.44 -16.81 -6.00
CA LYS A 63 14.75 -16.81 -4.58
C LYS A 63 15.95 -15.92 -4.30
#